data_AF-A0A8C5E0G8-F1
#
_entry.id   AF-A0A8C5E0G8-F1
#
_cell.length_a   1.000
_cell.length_b   1.000
_cell.length_c   1.000
_cell.angle_alpha   90.00
_cell.angle_beta   90.00
_cell.angle_gamma   90.00
#
_symmetry.space_group_name_H-M   'P 1'
#
loop_
_entity.id
_entity.type
_entity.pdbx_description
1 polymer ?
#
loop_
_entity_poly.entity_id
_entity_poly.type
_entity_poly.pdbx_seq_one_letter_code
_entity_poly.pdbx_strand_id
1 'polypeptide(L)'
;FGMALGKVLVKFQDVVTMAMMWLRRRASQGFVVFSFLFLLLWLATFLYGSFYYSYMPKATFSTPVHYYYRTDCESPTSFLCSYPVANVSLMKNRNSVLTFGQAYQITLQLEMPDSPTNQELGMFMIKTTCFSQDGGQVASSSRSGMLRYQSELLRALGTMLFLPAFLSSVAEEKQMVEVELFSEYTDDPYSPSTTAVVEILSKKIQIYSAQLQIHAHFTGLRYLLFYFPVTSTLVGVSSNFIFLSILFLLSYTRLLLGVDQNPQPVRSRSQPPSALVLTTS
;
A
#
# COMPACT_ATOMS: atom_id res chain seq x y z
N PHE A 1 -13.94 -26.34 -75.37
CA PHE A 1 -13.78 -26.70 -73.95
C PHE A 1 -12.78 -25.82 -73.19
N GLY A 2 -11.51 -25.68 -73.61
CA GLY A 2 -10.48 -24.93 -72.84
C GLY A 2 -10.86 -23.51 -72.36
N MET A 3 -11.52 -22.71 -73.21
CA MET A 3 -11.95 -21.34 -72.84
C MET A 3 -12.96 -21.27 -71.67
N ALA A 4 -13.77 -22.31 -71.47
CA ALA A 4 -14.72 -22.36 -70.36
C ALA A 4 -13.99 -22.64 -69.04
N LEU A 5 -13.06 -23.60 -69.05
CA LEU A 5 -12.24 -23.95 -67.88
C LEU A 5 -11.43 -22.74 -67.37
N GLY A 6 -10.79 -21.99 -68.28
CA GLY A 6 -10.03 -20.79 -67.92
C GLY A 6 -10.88 -19.71 -67.24
N LYS A 7 -12.11 -19.47 -67.73
CA LYS A 7 -13.04 -18.51 -67.12
C LYS A 7 -13.52 -18.95 -65.73
N VAL A 8 -13.67 -20.25 -65.49
CA VAL A 8 -14.01 -20.78 -64.15
C VAL A 8 -12.82 -20.62 -63.19
N LEU A 9 -11.60 -20.93 -63.65
CA LEU A 9 -10.40 -20.81 -62.83
C LEU A 9 -10.11 -19.35 -62.39
N VAL A 10 -10.26 -18.40 -63.31
CA VAL A 10 -10.12 -16.96 -63.00
C VAL A 10 -11.17 -16.51 -61.99
N LYS A 11 -12.45 -16.85 -62.18
CA LYS A 11 -13.51 -16.56 -61.20
C LYS A 11 -13.22 -17.16 -59.82
N PHE A 12 -12.62 -18.35 -59.76
CA PHE A 12 -12.24 -18.97 -58.48
C PHE A 12 -11.08 -18.20 -57.81
N GLN A 13 -10.08 -17.76 -58.57
CA GLN A 13 -9.01 -16.89 -58.07
C GLN A 13 -9.53 -15.53 -57.59
N ASP A 14 -10.49 -14.92 -58.29
CA ASP A 14 -11.12 -13.67 -57.88
C ASP A 14 -11.91 -13.82 -56.57
N VAL A 15 -12.68 -14.90 -56.42
CA VAL A 15 -13.43 -15.20 -55.17
C VAL A 15 -12.46 -15.48 -54.01
N VAL A 16 -11.40 -16.25 -54.23
CA VAL A 16 -10.39 -16.58 -53.21
C VAL A 16 -9.60 -15.33 -52.79
N THR A 17 -9.21 -14.46 -53.72
CA THR A 17 -8.54 -13.19 -53.39
C THR A 17 -9.47 -12.22 -52.68
N MET A 18 -10.73 -12.09 -53.10
CA MET A 18 -11.72 -11.28 -52.36
C MET A 18 -11.99 -11.82 -50.95
N ALA A 19 -12.09 -13.14 -50.77
CA ALA A 19 -12.24 -13.77 -49.46
C ALA A 19 -11.01 -13.53 -48.57
N MET A 20 -9.79 -13.67 -49.10
CA MET A 20 -8.55 -13.37 -48.38
C MET A 20 -8.43 -11.88 -48.03
N MET A 21 -8.82 -10.96 -48.92
CA MET A 21 -8.81 -9.52 -48.64
C MET A 21 -9.83 -9.15 -47.56
N TRP A 22 -11.04 -9.72 -47.60
CA TRP A 22 -12.06 -9.56 -46.57
C TRP A 22 -11.60 -10.11 -45.21
N LEU A 23 -11.03 -11.32 -45.19
CA LEU A 23 -10.50 -11.95 -43.99
C LEU A 23 -9.33 -11.14 -43.40
N ARG A 24 -8.37 -10.71 -44.23
CA ARG A 24 -7.24 -9.88 -43.81
C ARG A 24 -7.70 -8.53 -43.24
N ARG A 25 -8.69 -7.88 -43.87
CA ARG A 25 -9.27 -6.60 -43.40
C ARG A 25 -10.02 -6.78 -42.07
N ARG A 26 -10.80 -7.86 -41.92
CA ARG A 26 -11.54 -8.16 -40.69
C ARG A 26 -10.59 -8.55 -39.55
N ALA A 27 -9.54 -9.32 -39.85
CA ALA A 27 -8.48 -9.66 -38.89
C ALA A 27 -7.68 -8.42 -38.46
N SER A 28 -7.30 -7.53 -39.39
CA SER A 28 -6.59 -6.29 -39.03
C SER A 28 -7.46 -5.33 -38.22
N GLN A 29 -8.75 -5.20 -38.55
CA GLN A 29 -9.70 -4.41 -37.75
C GLN A 29 -9.88 -5.01 -36.36
N GLY A 30 -10.05 -6.33 -36.24
CA GLY A 30 -10.12 -7.03 -34.96
C GLY A 30 -8.86 -6.87 -34.12
N PHE A 31 -7.68 -6.96 -34.74
CA PHE A 31 -6.39 -6.75 -34.07
C PHE A 31 -6.23 -5.31 -33.55
N VAL A 32 -6.61 -4.30 -34.35
CA VAL A 32 -6.57 -2.89 -33.91
C VAL A 32 -7.51 -2.64 -32.74
N VAL A 33 -8.75 -3.14 -32.79
CA VAL A 33 -9.71 -3.02 -31.68
C VAL A 33 -9.21 -3.75 -30.43
N PHE A 34 -8.70 -4.98 -30.57
CA PHE A 34 -8.14 -5.75 -29.46
C PHE A 34 -6.93 -5.04 -28.84
N SER A 35 -5.99 -4.56 -29.65
CA SER A 35 -4.82 -3.80 -29.19
C SER A 35 -5.23 -2.52 -28.46
N PHE A 36 -6.26 -1.81 -28.94
CA PHE A 36 -6.78 -0.61 -28.29
C PHE A 36 -7.41 -0.95 -26.93
N LEU A 37 -8.29 -1.95 -26.86
CA LEU A 37 -8.90 -2.40 -25.59
C LEU A 37 -7.86 -2.89 -24.59
N PHE A 38 -6.82 -3.60 -25.04
CA PHE A 38 -5.70 -4.03 -24.21
C PHE A 38 -4.90 -2.85 -23.64
N LEU A 39 -4.59 -1.84 -24.46
CA LEU A 39 -3.92 -0.62 -24.00
C LEU A 39 -4.78 0.17 -23.00
N LEU A 40 -6.10 0.26 -23.22
CA LEU A 40 -7.02 0.87 -22.25
C LEU A 40 -7.05 0.12 -20.92
N LEU A 41 -7.10 -1.21 -20.94
CA LEU A 41 -7.09 -2.03 -19.73
C LEU A 41 -5.77 -1.91 -18.97
N TRP A 42 -4.65 -1.90 -19.70
CA TRP A 42 -3.31 -1.70 -19.13
C TRP A 42 -3.19 -0.33 -18.46
N LEU A 43 -3.65 0.74 -19.13
CA LEU A 43 -3.67 2.09 -18.58
C LEU A 43 -4.60 2.22 -17.36
N ALA A 44 -5.79 1.59 -17.40
CA ALA A 44 -6.73 1.58 -16.27
C ALA A 44 -6.16 0.85 -15.04
N THR A 45 -5.43 -0.25 -15.27
CA THR A 45 -4.74 -1.02 -14.23
C THR A 45 -3.56 -0.25 -13.67
N PHE A 46 -2.75 0.39 -14.53
CA PHE A 46 -1.64 1.25 -14.12
C PHE A 46 -2.12 2.44 -13.27
N LEU A 47 -3.22 3.08 -13.66
CA LEU A 47 -3.81 4.20 -12.93
C LEU A 47 -4.32 3.76 -11.55
N TYR A 48 -4.98 2.61 -11.45
CA TYR A 48 -5.38 2.04 -10.16
C TYR A 48 -4.17 1.66 -9.29
N GLY A 49 -3.16 1.01 -9.85
CA GLY A 49 -1.94 0.64 -9.11
C GLY A 49 -1.16 1.85 -8.59
N SER A 50 -1.05 2.91 -9.40
CA SER A 50 -0.44 4.19 -9.00
C SER A 50 -1.23 4.87 -7.88
N PHE A 51 -2.57 4.88 -7.98
CA PHE A 51 -3.44 5.38 -6.91
C PHE A 51 -3.26 4.57 -5.62
N TYR A 52 -3.32 3.24 -5.70
CA TYR A 52 -3.18 2.34 -4.55
C TYR A 52 -1.84 2.57 -3.84
N TYR A 53 -0.72 2.58 -4.57
CA TYR A 53 0.61 2.78 -4.00
C TYR A 53 0.82 4.19 -3.41
N SER A 54 0.22 5.22 -4.01
CA SER A 54 0.32 6.60 -3.53
C SER A 54 -0.59 6.88 -2.31
N TYR A 55 -1.75 6.23 -2.25
CA TYR A 55 -2.78 6.50 -1.23
C TYR A 55 -2.65 5.62 0.03
N MET A 56 -2.09 4.42 -0.11
CA MET A 56 -2.05 3.40 0.93
C MET A 56 -0.72 3.40 1.69
N PRO A 57 -0.69 3.80 2.98
CA PRO A 57 0.54 3.77 3.77
C PRO A 57 0.87 2.35 4.24
N LYS A 58 2.05 2.19 4.86
CA LYS A 58 2.48 0.91 5.44
C LYS A 58 1.53 0.51 6.58
N ALA A 59 0.94 -0.68 6.47
CA ALA A 59 -0.08 -1.19 7.38
C ALA A 59 0.45 -1.61 8.76
N THR A 60 1.66 -2.14 8.82
CA THR A 60 2.28 -2.62 10.07
C THR A 60 3.78 -2.40 10.02
N PHE A 61 4.35 -1.99 11.14
CA PHE A 61 5.77 -1.85 11.35
C PHE A 61 6.14 -2.37 12.74
N SER A 62 7.16 -3.23 12.80
CA SER A 62 7.70 -3.76 14.05
C SER A 62 9.19 -3.45 14.18
N THR A 63 9.60 -3.05 15.38
CA THR A 63 11.02 -2.82 15.74
C THR A 63 11.34 -3.45 17.08
N PRO A 64 12.52 -4.09 17.23
CA PRO A 64 12.99 -4.53 18.53
C PRO A 64 13.26 -3.33 19.44
N VAL A 65 12.99 -3.52 20.73
CA VAL A 65 13.15 -2.51 21.78
C VAL A 65 14.22 -3.03 22.74
N HIS A 66 15.38 -2.39 22.71
CA HIS A 66 16.52 -2.78 23.55
C HIS A 66 16.55 -1.91 24.81
N TYR A 67 16.13 -2.50 25.93
CA TYR A 67 16.21 -1.85 27.24
C TYR A 67 17.65 -1.78 27.74
N TYR A 68 18.01 -0.62 28.27
CA TYR A 68 19.22 -0.39 29.02
C TYR A 68 18.88 0.28 30.35
N TYR A 69 19.77 0.10 31.33
CA TYR A 69 19.67 0.76 32.64
C TYR A 69 20.69 1.90 32.69
N ARG A 70 20.35 3.00 33.34
CA ARG A 70 21.33 4.04 33.67
C ARG A 70 22.15 3.59 34.87
N THR A 71 23.46 3.72 34.75
CA THR A 71 24.47 3.30 35.75
C THR A 71 25.06 4.48 36.54
N ASP A 72 24.49 5.67 36.37
CA ASP A 72 24.94 6.99 36.84
C ASP A 72 24.51 7.33 38.28
N CYS A 73 24.34 6.31 39.14
CA CYS A 73 23.67 6.47 40.42
C CYS A 73 24.64 6.40 41.62
N GLU A 74 24.51 7.36 42.55
CA GLU A 74 25.43 7.56 43.68
C GLU A 74 25.43 6.43 44.75
N SER A 75 24.40 5.59 44.82
CA SER A 75 24.28 4.57 45.88
C SER A 75 24.79 3.18 45.43
N PRO A 76 25.92 2.66 45.95
CA PRO A 76 26.51 1.38 45.52
C PRO A 76 25.78 0.13 46.06
N THR A 77 24.63 0.28 46.72
CA THR A 77 23.92 -0.80 47.44
C THR A 77 22.78 -1.45 46.66
N SER A 78 22.48 -0.99 45.44
CA SER A 78 21.49 -1.60 44.55
C SER A 78 22.06 -1.82 43.15
N PHE A 79 22.09 -3.08 42.68
CA PHE A 79 22.57 -3.43 41.33
C PHE A 79 21.76 -2.78 40.19
N LEU A 80 20.54 -2.32 40.46
CA LEU A 80 19.62 -1.68 39.52
C LEU A 80 19.05 -0.40 40.14
N CYS A 81 19.78 0.71 39.99
CA CYS A 81 19.40 1.99 40.60
C CYS A 81 18.30 2.73 39.83
N SER A 82 18.23 2.56 38.51
CA SER A 82 17.32 3.26 37.59
C SER A 82 16.23 2.33 37.03
N TYR A 83 15.21 2.92 36.41
CA TYR A 83 14.22 2.18 35.61
C TYR A 83 14.83 1.78 34.25
N PRO A 84 14.45 0.62 33.68
CA PRO A 84 14.83 0.27 32.31
C PRO A 84 14.20 1.25 31.31
N VAL A 85 15.06 1.81 30.47
CA VAL A 85 14.69 2.76 29.41
C VAL A 85 15.14 2.19 28.07
N ALA A 86 14.35 2.41 27.01
CA ALA A 86 14.72 2.07 25.64
C ALA A 86 14.43 3.25 24.71
N ASN A 87 15.37 3.56 23.81
CA ASN A 87 15.20 4.57 22.78
C ASN A 87 14.96 3.85 21.44
N VAL A 88 13.85 4.17 20.79
CA VAL A 88 13.41 3.53 19.54
C VAL A 88 13.30 4.58 18.45
N SER A 89 14.02 4.40 17.34
CA SER A 89 13.92 5.30 16.19
C SER A 89 12.66 5.00 15.37
N LEU A 90 11.76 5.97 15.25
CA LEU A 90 10.57 5.94 14.38
C LEU A 90 10.89 6.32 12.92
N MET A 91 12.17 6.31 12.55
CA MET A 91 12.68 6.59 11.21
C MET A 91 13.39 5.35 10.64
N LYS A 92 13.17 5.04 9.37
CA LYS A 92 13.87 3.97 8.64
C LYS A 92 14.45 4.51 7.35
N ASN A 93 15.79 4.46 7.23
CA ASN A 93 16.55 5.00 6.10
C ASN A 93 16.19 6.48 5.79
N ARG A 94 16.17 7.33 6.82
CA ARG A 94 15.78 8.76 6.80
C ARG A 94 14.29 9.06 6.50
N ASN A 95 13.48 8.08 6.14
CA ASN A 95 12.05 8.28 5.97
C ASN A 95 11.31 8.00 7.29
N SER A 96 10.27 8.78 7.60
CA SER A 96 9.38 8.47 8.73
C SER A 96 8.71 7.10 8.52
N VAL A 97 8.52 6.38 9.63
CA VAL A 97 7.71 5.15 9.63
C VAL A 97 6.22 5.51 9.57
N LEU A 98 5.84 6.55 10.32
CA LEU A 98 4.49 7.08 10.40
C LEU A 98 4.19 7.93 9.16
N THR A 99 2.97 7.80 8.64
CA THR A 99 2.44 8.65 7.57
C THR A 99 1.53 9.70 8.16
N PHE A 100 1.73 10.96 7.79
CA PHE A 100 0.95 12.09 8.28
C PHE A 100 -0.55 11.91 8.06
N GLY A 101 -1.35 12.31 9.05
CA GLY A 101 -2.82 12.21 9.01
C GLY A 101 -3.39 10.79 8.99
N GLN A 102 -2.57 9.74 9.19
CA GLN A 102 -3.03 8.39 9.46
C GLN A 102 -2.95 8.13 10.98
N ALA A 103 -4.02 7.59 11.56
CA ALA A 103 -4.03 7.12 12.94
C ALA A 103 -3.36 5.74 13.05
N TYR A 104 -2.54 5.56 14.07
CA TYR A 104 -1.83 4.31 14.36
C TYR A 104 -2.08 3.86 15.80
N GLN A 105 -2.36 2.57 15.98
CA GLN A 105 -2.31 1.92 17.28
C GLN A 105 -0.85 1.52 17.53
N ILE A 106 -0.27 1.94 18.65
CA ILE A 106 1.09 1.62 19.06
C ILE A 106 1.01 0.66 20.25
N THR A 107 1.45 -0.58 20.06
CA THR A 107 1.50 -1.62 21.08
C THR A 107 2.94 -1.99 21.40
N LEU A 108 3.19 -2.36 22.65
CA LEU A 108 4.46 -2.90 23.12
C LEU A 108 4.24 -4.35 23.54
N GLN A 109 4.93 -5.25 22.86
CA GLN A 109 4.94 -6.67 23.22
C GLN A 109 6.22 -6.95 24.03
N LEU A 110 6.03 -7.42 25.27
CA LEU A 110 7.08 -7.80 26.21
C LEU A 110 7.13 -9.33 26.32
N GLU A 111 8.28 -9.92 26.01
CA GLU A 111 8.57 -11.33 26.26
C GLU A 111 9.24 -11.44 27.63
N MET A 112 8.56 -12.08 28.59
CA MET A 112 9.01 -12.16 29.98
C MET A 112 8.99 -13.60 30.50
N PRO A 113 9.95 -14.01 31.35
CA PRO A 113 9.88 -15.29 32.06
C PRO A 113 8.72 -15.31 33.06
N ASP A 114 8.14 -16.50 33.27
CA ASP A 114 7.21 -16.76 34.38
C ASP A 114 7.99 -16.97 35.71
N SER A 115 8.80 -15.99 36.09
CA SER A 115 9.61 -16.03 37.31
C SER A 115 8.82 -15.54 38.54
N PRO A 116 9.12 -16.02 39.76
CA PRO A 116 8.45 -15.55 40.97
C PRO A 116 8.62 -14.02 41.15
N THR A 117 9.77 -13.46 40.76
CA THR A 117 10.02 -12.01 40.80
C THR A 117 9.07 -11.23 39.88
N ASN A 118 8.72 -11.76 38.71
CA ASN A 118 7.77 -11.13 37.79
C ASN A 118 6.30 -11.34 38.24
N GLN A 119 5.99 -12.45 38.91
CA GLN A 119 4.65 -12.73 39.44
C GLN A 119 4.32 -11.82 40.65
N GLU A 120 5.26 -11.69 41.59
CA GLU A 120 5.18 -10.79 42.75
C GLU A 120 5.16 -9.31 42.38
N LEU A 121 5.58 -8.97 41.15
CA LEU A 121 5.67 -7.61 40.64
C LEU A 121 4.30 -6.93 40.51
N GLY A 122 3.25 -7.70 40.27
CA GLY A 122 1.89 -7.20 40.08
C GLY A 122 1.75 -6.28 38.86
N MET A 123 0.97 -5.20 39.02
CA MET A 123 0.83 -4.18 37.98
C MET A 123 2.07 -3.28 37.92
N PHE A 124 2.58 -3.06 36.71
CA PHE A 124 3.64 -2.10 36.43
C PHE A 124 3.17 -1.05 35.43
N MET A 125 3.76 0.14 35.50
CA MET A 125 3.45 1.22 34.57
C MET A 125 4.52 1.33 33.49
N ILE A 126 4.08 1.51 32.25
CA ILE A 126 4.90 1.77 31.08
C ILE A 126 4.62 3.20 30.63
N LYS A 127 5.64 4.04 30.61
CA LYS A 127 5.58 5.41 30.12
C LYS A 127 6.25 5.46 28.76
N THR A 128 5.55 6.00 27.76
CA THR A 128 6.11 6.22 26.42
C THR A 128 6.02 7.68 26.06
N THR A 129 7.12 8.27 25.62
CA THR A 129 7.22 9.67 25.20
C THR A 129 7.80 9.76 23.79
N CYS A 130 7.07 10.38 22.86
CA CYS A 130 7.52 10.64 21.50
C CYS A 130 8.17 12.02 21.41
N PHE A 131 9.30 12.10 20.72
CA PHE A 131 10.09 13.32 20.53
C PHE A 131 10.24 13.68 19.05
N SER A 132 10.14 14.97 18.75
CA SER A 132 10.47 15.58 17.46
C SER A 132 11.99 15.52 17.21
N GLN A 133 12.40 15.80 15.98
CA GLN A 133 13.82 15.96 15.62
C GLN A 133 14.54 17.01 16.48
N ASP A 134 13.82 18.06 16.91
CA ASP A 134 14.35 19.15 17.74
C ASP A 134 14.46 18.79 19.24
N GLY A 135 14.14 17.54 19.62
CA GLY A 135 14.10 17.10 21.02
C GLY A 135 12.87 17.57 21.80
N GLY A 136 11.96 18.33 21.18
CA GLY A 136 10.67 18.68 21.76
C GLY A 136 9.77 17.45 21.96
N GLN A 137 9.14 17.32 23.13
CA GLN A 137 8.18 16.26 23.41
C GLN A 137 6.87 16.52 22.64
N VAL A 138 6.50 15.61 21.74
CA VAL A 138 5.29 15.69 20.90
C VAL A 138 4.11 15.05 21.61
N ALA A 139 4.32 13.88 22.23
CA ALA A 139 3.27 13.14 22.91
C ALA A 139 3.82 12.31 24.09
N SER A 140 2.93 11.98 25.03
CA SER A 140 3.22 11.06 26.13
C SER A 140 2.01 10.18 26.41
N SER A 141 2.24 8.91 26.71
CA SER A 141 1.26 8.00 27.29
C SER A 141 1.83 7.29 28.51
N SER A 142 0.95 6.89 29.42
CA SER A 142 1.26 6.10 30.61
C SER A 142 0.20 5.02 30.74
N ARG A 143 0.60 3.75 30.67
CA ARG A 143 -0.30 2.59 30.59
C ARG A 143 0.16 1.50 31.53
N SER A 144 -0.78 0.81 32.17
CA SER A 144 -0.47 -0.32 33.04
C SER A 144 -0.34 -1.62 32.24
N GLY A 145 0.66 -2.42 32.61
CA GLY A 145 0.81 -3.82 32.22
C GLY A 145 0.79 -4.72 33.45
N MET A 146 0.50 -6.01 33.25
CA MET A 146 0.56 -7.04 34.29
C MET A 146 0.79 -8.39 33.61
N LEU A 147 1.57 -9.29 34.23
CA LEU A 147 1.59 -10.69 33.82
C LEU A 147 0.21 -11.33 34.00
N ARG A 148 -0.10 -12.38 33.23
CA ARG A 148 -1.40 -13.03 33.35
C ARG A 148 -1.33 -13.99 34.53
N TYR A 149 -1.96 -13.61 35.64
CA TYR A 149 -2.02 -14.44 36.83
C TYR A 149 -2.51 -15.86 36.52
N GLN A 150 -1.75 -16.85 37.00
CA GLN A 150 -2.13 -18.26 37.06
C GLN A 150 -2.00 -18.72 38.51
N SER A 151 -2.81 -19.68 38.94
CA SER A 151 -2.67 -20.27 40.27
C SER A 151 -1.52 -21.28 40.30
N GLU A 152 -0.88 -21.42 41.46
CA GLU A 152 0.20 -22.40 41.70
C GLU A 152 -0.16 -23.81 41.22
N LEU A 153 -1.39 -24.25 41.50
CA LEU A 153 -1.90 -25.56 41.08
C LEU A 153 -2.01 -25.66 39.55
N LEU A 154 -2.51 -24.61 38.89
CA LEU A 154 -2.65 -24.60 37.42
C LEU A 154 -1.28 -24.61 36.74
N ARG A 155 -0.31 -23.83 37.26
CA ARG A 155 1.06 -23.84 36.76
C ARG A 155 1.71 -25.21 36.96
N ALA A 156 1.61 -25.81 38.16
CA ALA A 156 2.17 -27.13 38.41
C ALA A 156 1.58 -28.22 37.49
N LEU A 157 0.27 -28.19 37.24
CA LEU A 157 -0.39 -29.10 36.28
C LEU A 157 0.05 -28.83 34.84
N GLY A 158 0.20 -27.56 34.44
CA GLY A 158 0.72 -27.17 33.13
C GLY A 158 2.16 -27.62 32.91
N THR A 159 3.05 -27.36 33.87
CA THR A 159 4.45 -27.80 33.84
C THR A 159 4.54 -29.32 33.79
N MET A 160 3.70 -30.05 34.54
CA MET A 160 3.65 -31.52 34.48
C MET A 160 3.16 -32.05 33.13
N LEU A 161 2.13 -31.42 32.54
CA LEU A 161 1.56 -31.81 31.25
C LEU A 161 2.55 -31.57 30.08
N PHE A 162 3.26 -30.45 30.10
CA PHE A 162 4.22 -30.07 29.05
C PHE A 162 5.68 -30.41 29.39
N LEU A 163 5.93 -31.15 30.48
CA LEU A 163 7.27 -31.54 30.95
C LEU A 163 8.19 -32.10 29.84
N PRO A 164 7.72 -32.99 28.92
CA PRO A 164 8.59 -33.49 27.85
C PRO A 164 9.03 -32.39 26.86
N ALA A 165 8.19 -31.38 26.63
CA ALA A 165 8.49 -30.27 25.73
C ALA A 165 9.50 -29.29 26.35
N PHE A 166 9.42 -29.06 27.66
CA PHE A 166 10.40 -28.26 28.41
C PHE A 166 11.76 -29.00 28.51
N LEU A 167 11.76 -30.29 28.84
CA LEU A 167 13.00 -31.09 28.93
C LEU A 167 13.71 -31.27 27.58
N SER A 168 12.97 -31.27 26.47
CA SER A 168 13.53 -31.29 25.12
C SER A 168 13.88 -29.90 24.57
N SER A 169 13.70 -28.83 25.36
CA SER A 169 13.92 -27.43 24.97
C SER A 169 13.09 -26.98 23.74
N VAL A 170 11.98 -27.67 23.46
CA VAL A 170 11.02 -27.32 22.39
C VAL A 170 10.06 -26.21 22.86
N ALA A 171 9.82 -26.13 24.17
CA ALA A 171 9.06 -25.07 24.82
C ALA A 171 9.89 -24.42 25.93
N GLU A 172 9.55 -23.17 26.27
CA GLU A 172 10.18 -22.37 27.33
C GLU A 172 9.08 -21.79 28.23
N GLU A 173 9.35 -21.62 29.54
CA GLU A 173 8.41 -21.03 30.51
C GLU A 173 8.41 -19.50 30.41
N LYS A 174 7.77 -18.99 29.35
CA LYS A 174 7.68 -17.56 29.03
C LYS A 174 6.29 -17.11 28.65
N GLN A 175 6.03 -15.83 28.89
CA GLN A 175 4.79 -15.16 28.58
C GLN A 175 5.03 -13.93 27.68
N MET A 176 4.19 -13.78 26.66
CA MET A 176 4.04 -12.52 25.92
C MET A 176 2.98 -11.65 26.62
N VAL A 177 3.34 -10.42 26.99
CA VAL A 177 2.42 -9.41 27.51
C VAL A 177 2.37 -8.24 26.54
N GLU A 178 1.20 -8.01 25.96
CA GLU A 178 0.95 -6.90 25.05
C GLU A 178 0.28 -5.74 25.80
N VAL A 179 0.86 -4.54 25.69
CA VAL A 179 0.33 -3.32 26.29
C VAL A 179 0.14 -2.28 25.18
N GLU A 180 -1.10 -1.84 24.98
CA GLU A 180 -1.40 -0.73 24.08
C GLU A 180 -0.93 0.59 24.70
N LEU A 181 0.05 1.23 24.07
CA LEU A 181 0.62 2.50 24.48
C LEU A 181 -0.25 3.67 24.00
N PHE A 182 -0.63 3.65 22.71
CA PHE A 182 -1.52 4.63 22.09
C PHE A 182 -2.59 3.93 21.24
N SER A 183 -3.84 4.35 21.36
CA SER A 183 -4.97 3.84 20.57
C SER A 183 -5.02 4.44 19.16
N GLU A 184 -4.96 5.77 19.10
CA GLU A 184 -5.10 6.55 17.87
C GLU A 184 -3.99 7.62 17.81
N TYR A 185 -2.76 7.17 17.58
CA TYR A 185 -1.61 8.06 17.41
C TYR A 185 -1.59 8.67 16.02
N THR A 186 -1.65 10.00 15.92
CA THR A 186 -1.50 10.74 14.66
C THR A 186 -0.24 11.60 14.71
N ASP A 187 0.66 11.43 13.74
CA ASP A 187 1.89 12.22 13.65
C ASP A 187 1.61 13.59 13.01
N ASP A 188 2.17 14.65 13.60
CA ASP A 188 1.94 16.05 13.21
C ASP A 188 2.95 16.48 12.12
N PRO A 189 2.50 16.99 10.95
CA PRO A 189 3.40 17.42 9.87
C PRO A 189 4.45 18.47 10.27
N TYR A 190 4.18 19.29 11.29
CA TYR A 190 5.09 20.36 11.73
C TYR A 190 6.14 19.90 12.76
N SER A 191 5.90 18.78 13.43
CA SER A 191 6.74 18.25 14.52
C SER A 191 6.82 16.72 14.46
N PRO A 192 7.36 16.15 13.36
CA PRO A 192 7.32 14.71 13.09
C PRO A 192 8.06 13.90 14.15
N SER A 193 7.45 12.80 14.58
CA SER A 193 7.98 11.95 15.64
C SER A 193 9.14 11.10 15.15
N THR A 194 10.36 11.44 15.58
CA THR A 194 11.58 10.75 15.15
C THR A 194 12.02 9.65 16.10
N THR A 195 11.76 9.83 17.40
CA THR A 195 12.23 8.95 18.46
C THR A 195 11.12 8.72 19.48
N ALA A 196 10.88 7.48 19.87
CA ALA A 196 10.08 7.12 21.04
C ALA A 196 11.00 6.63 22.15
N VAL A 197 10.82 7.16 23.36
CA VAL A 197 11.48 6.66 24.57
C VAL A 197 10.45 5.90 25.38
N VAL A 198 10.73 4.64 25.69
CA VAL A 198 9.88 3.75 26.48
C VAL A 198 10.58 3.46 27.81
N GLU A 199 9.93 3.81 28.92
CA GLU A 199 10.42 3.62 30.28
C GLU A 199 9.43 2.72 31.04
N ILE A 200 9.91 1.62 31.63
CA ILE A 200 9.07 0.78 32.50
C ILE A 200 9.36 1.11 33.95
N LEU A 201 8.34 1.60 34.67
CA LEU A 201 8.44 2.09 36.05
C LEU A 201 8.45 0.94 37.06
N SER A 202 9.38 -0.01 36.91
CA SER A 202 9.70 -1.05 37.88
C SER A 202 11.17 -1.42 37.81
N LYS A 203 11.84 -1.51 38.97
CA LYS A 203 13.27 -1.87 39.08
C LYS A 203 13.51 -3.38 39.19
N LYS A 204 12.46 -4.17 39.43
CA LYS A 204 12.53 -5.63 39.64
C LYS A 204 12.12 -6.44 38.40
N ILE A 205 11.65 -5.79 37.33
CA ILE A 205 11.10 -6.46 36.16
C ILE A 205 12.18 -7.20 35.38
N GLN A 206 11.89 -8.44 35.00
CA GLN A 206 12.76 -9.30 34.20
C GLN A 206 12.13 -9.47 32.82
N ILE A 207 12.87 -9.14 31.77
CA ILE A 207 12.39 -9.12 30.38
C ILE A 207 13.45 -9.80 29.52
N TYR A 208 13.04 -10.69 28.62
CA TYR A 208 13.93 -11.33 27.64
C TYR A 208 14.06 -10.49 26.37
N SER A 209 12.91 -10.11 25.79
CA SER A 209 12.86 -9.29 24.59
C SER A 209 11.67 -8.35 24.64
N ALA A 210 11.71 -7.30 23.83
CA ALA A 210 10.59 -6.39 23.67
C ALA A 210 10.51 -5.94 22.21
N GLN A 211 9.29 -5.73 21.72
CA GLN A 211 9.01 -5.30 20.36
C GLN A 211 7.94 -4.21 20.38
N LEU A 212 8.23 -3.09 19.72
CA LEU A 212 7.25 -2.03 19.46
C LEU A 212 6.57 -2.37 18.14
N GLN A 213 5.25 -2.57 18.17
CA GLN A 213 4.44 -2.80 16.98
C GLN A 213 3.54 -1.58 16.75
N ILE A 214 3.50 -1.14 15.49
CA ILE A 214 2.75 0.03 15.05
C ILE A 214 1.82 -0.45 13.94
N HIS A 215 0.51 -0.44 14.22
CA HIS A 215 -0.54 -0.88 13.30
C HIS A 215 -1.36 0.32 12.83
N ALA A 216 -1.58 0.45 11.52
CA ALA A 216 -2.39 1.52 10.96
C ALA A 216 -3.89 1.24 11.14
N HIS A 217 -4.61 2.15 11.82
CA HIS A 217 -6.06 2.04 11.96
C HIS A 217 -6.75 2.56 10.69
N PHE A 218 -7.01 1.67 9.73
CA PHE A 218 -7.62 2.03 8.46
C PHE A 218 -9.13 2.25 8.57
N THR A 219 -9.59 3.42 8.12
CA THR A 219 -11.01 3.78 8.05
C THR A 219 -11.40 4.16 6.61
N GLY A 220 -12.71 4.18 6.32
CA GLY A 220 -13.26 4.61 5.04
C GLY A 220 -12.72 3.85 3.83
N LEU A 221 -12.21 4.58 2.83
CA LEU A 221 -11.70 3.98 1.59
C LEU A 221 -10.47 3.09 1.82
N ARG A 222 -9.56 3.47 2.74
CA ARG A 222 -8.38 2.66 3.08
C ARG A 222 -8.76 1.30 3.68
N TYR A 223 -9.81 1.25 4.50
CA TYR A 223 -10.35 0.01 5.05
C TYR A 223 -10.76 -0.97 3.93
N LEU A 224 -11.54 -0.48 2.95
CA LEU A 224 -12.00 -1.30 1.83
C LEU A 224 -10.82 -1.80 0.97
N LEU A 225 -9.84 -0.94 0.69
CA LEU A 225 -8.62 -1.30 -0.05
C LEU A 225 -7.76 -2.35 0.66
N PHE A 226 -7.69 -2.33 1.99
CA PHE A 226 -6.87 -3.25 2.77
C PHE A 226 -7.55 -4.61 2.99
N TYR A 227 -8.78 -4.60 3.47
CA TYR A 227 -9.50 -5.83 3.85
C TYR A 227 -10.16 -6.54 2.65
N PHE A 228 -10.47 -5.82 1.56
CA PHE A 228 -11.12 -6.38 0.38
C PHE A 228 -10.37 -6.04 -0.93
N PRO A 229 -9.09 -6.46 -1.08
CA PRO A 229 -8.24 -6.04 -2.20
C PRO A 229 -8.79 -6.48 -3.56
N VAL A 230 -9.39 -7.67 -3.66
CA VAL A 230 -9.92 -8.22 -4.93
C VAL A 230 -11.13 -7.41 -5.43
N THR A 231 -12.10 -7.12 -4.56
CA THR A 231 -13.30 -6.36 -4.96
C THR A 231 -12.94 -4.89 -5.21
N SER A 232 -12.05 -4.30 -4.41
CA SER A 232 -11.51 -2.96 -4.63
C SER A 232 -10.84 -2.84 -6.01
N THR A 233 -9.97 -3.80 -6.35
CA THR A 233 -9.26 -3.81 -7.65
C THR A 233 -10.24 -3.97 -8.80
N LEU A 234 -11.20 -4.89 -8.70
CA LEU A 234 -12.20 -5.09 -9.76
C LEU A 234 -13.04 -3.83 -10.01
N VAL A 235 -13.55 -3.20 -8.95
CA VAL A 235 -14.35 -1.97 -9.06
C VAL A 235 -13.51 -0.80 -9.56
N GLY A 236 -12.31 -0.60 -9.03
CA GLY A 236 -11.40 0.48 -9.41
C GLY A 236 -10.94 0.41 -10.87
N VAL A 237 -10.47 -0.76 -11.31
CA VAL A 237 -10.05 -0.97 -12.71
C VAL A 237 -11.23 -0.87 -13.67
N SER A 238 -12.40 -1.41 -13.32
CA SER A 238 -13.61 -1.29 -14.16
C SER A 238 -14.07 0.17 -14.30
N SER A 239 -14.07 0.94 -13.20
CA SER A 239 -14.42 2.36 -13.20
C SER A 239 -13.46 3.17 -14.08
N ASN A 240 -12.14 2.98 -13.90
CA ASN A 240 -11.12 3.62 -14.73
C ASN A 240 -11.26 3.26 -16.22
N PHE A 241 -11.52 1.99 -16.54
CA PHE A 241 -11.70 1.52 -17.91
C PHE A 241 -12.93 2.15 -18.58
N ILE A 242 -14.07 2.23 -17.88
CA ILE A 242 -15.29 2.88 -18.37
C ILE A 242 -15.04 4.38 -18.58
N PHE A 243 -14.42 5.07 -17.62
CA PHE A 243 -14.11 6.49 -17.71
C PHE A 243 -13.19 6.82 -18.89
N LEU A 244 -12.09 6.08 -19.06
CA LEU A 244 -11.20 6.23 -20.21
C LEU A 244 -11.93 5.95 -21.52
N SER A 245 -12.73 4.88 -21.58
CA SER A 245 -13.52 4.54 -22.79
C SER A 245 -14.47 5.67 -23.20
N ILE A 246 -15.15 6.32 -22.24
CA ILE A 246 -16.01 7.47 -22.51
C ILE A 246 -15.20 8.67 -23.00
N LEU A 247 -14.05 8.98 -22.40
CA LEU A 247 -13.17 10.07 -22.85
C LEU A 247 -12.68 9.85 -24.30
N PHE A 248 -12.25 8.63 -24.64
CA PHE A 248 -11.84 8.30 -26.00
C PHE A 248 -13.00 8.36 -27.00
N LEU A 249 -14.20 7.91 -26.61
CA LEU A 249 -15.39 8.02 -27.46
C LEU A 249 -15.76 9.49 -27.74
N LEU A 250 -15.74 10.35 -26.71
CA LEU A 250 -16.00 11.79 -26.86
C LEU A 250 -14.90 12.53 -27.64
N SER A 251 -13.64 12.09 -27.51
CA SER A 251 -12.53 12.60 -28.31
C SER A 251 -12.72 12.24 -29.79
N TYR A 252 -13.07 10.98 -30.07
CA TYR A 252 -13.31 10.47 -31.42
C TYR A 252 -14.50 11.16 -32.11
N THR A 253 -15.63 11.35 -31.41
CA THR A 253 -16.78 12.06 -31.97
C THR A 253 -16.48 13.54 -32.22
N ARG A 254 -15.74 14.23 -31.34
CA ARG A 254 -15.27 15.60 -31.61
C ARG A 254 -14.30 15.67 -32.78
N LEU A 255 -13.41 14.69 -32.95
CA LEU A 255 -12.48 14.65 -34.09
C LEU A 255 -13.24 14.49 -35.41
N LEU A 256 -14.27 13.63 -35.44
CA LEU A 256 -15.14 13.48 -36.62
C LEU A 256 -15.93 14.77 -36.92
N LEU A 257 -16.61 15.34 -35.92
CA LEU A 257 -17.43 16.56 -36.09
C LEU A 257 -16.61 17.84 -36.31
N GLY A 258 -15.36 17.89 -35.84
CA GLY A 258 -14.47 19.05 -35.98
C GLY A 258 -13.78 19.17 -37.33
N VAL A 259 -13.71 18.07 -38.09
CA VAL A 259 -13.12 18.07 -39.46
C VAL A 259 -14.04 18.76 -40.48
N ASP A 260 -15.35 18.77 -40.27
CA ASP A 260 -16.33 19.36 -41.19
C ASP A 260 -16.46 20.90 -41.08
N GLN A 261 -15.81 21.56 -40.11
CA GLN A 261 -15.99 23.00 -39.85
C GLN A 261 -15.11 23.95 -40.71
N ASN A 262 -14.49 23.47 -41.80
CA ASN A 262 -13.63 24.33 -42.65
C ASN A 262 -14.13 24.42 -44.11
N PRO A 263 -15.23 25.15 -44.38
CA PRO A 263 -15.72 25.38 -45.75
C PRO A 263 -14.78 26.33 -46.51
N GLN A 264 -13.97 25.77 -47.41
CA GLN A 264 -13.19 26.51 -48.39
C GLN A 264 -14.11 27.35 -49.31
N PRO A 265 -13.93 28.69 -49.42
CA PRO A 265 -14.67 29.48 -50.39
C PRO A 265 -14.16 29.19 -51.81
N VAL A 266 -15.00 28.54 -52.63
CA VAL A 266 -14.69 28.23 -54.02
C VAL A 266 -14.56 29.52 -54.84
N ARG A 267 -13.32 29.91 -55.13
CA ARG A 267 -13.02 31.05 -56.00
C ARG A 267 -13.21 30.65 -57.47
N SER A 268 -14.37 30.97 -58.03
CA SER A 268 -14.65 30.80 -59.46
C SER A 268 -13.66 31.63 -60.30
N ARG A 269 -12.82 30.92 -61.06
CA ARG A 269 -11.90 31.52 -62.04
C ARG A 269 -12.16 30.90 -63.40
N SER A 270 -13.07 31.50 -64.16
CA SER A 270 -13.22 31.20 -65.58
C SER A 270 -12.01 31.73 -66.35
N GLN A 271 -11.54 30.95 -67.33
CA GLN A 271 -10.46 31.28 -68.25
C GLN A 271 -10.76 30.59 -69.62
N PRO A 272 -10.01 30.87 -70.72
CA PRO A 272 -10.56 31.40 -71.99
C PRO A 272 -10.48 30.30 -73.10
N PRO A 273 -10.22 30.51 -74.42
CA PRO A 273 -10.05 31.73 -75.26
C PRO A 273 -10.67 31.68 -76.69
N SER A 274 -10.25 32.66 -77.53
CA SER A 274 -10.26 32.78 -79.01
C SER A 274 -11.23 33.86 -79.55
N ALA A 275 -10.98 34.58 -80.67
CA ALA A 275 -9.84 34.59 -81.61
C ALA A 275 -9.56 36.01 -82.20
N LEU A 276 -8.72 36.12 -83.24
CA LEU A 276 -8.55 37.31 -84.09
C LEU A 276 -9.75 37.56 -85.04
N VAL A 277 -9.90 38.79 -85.54
CA VAL A 277 -9.90 39.18 -86.99
C VAL A 277 -9.64 40.71 -87.10
N LEU A 278 -9.07 41.16 -88.23
CA LEU A 278 -8.70 42.55 -88.55
C LEU A 278 -9.85 43.37 -89.17
N THR A 279 -9.75 44.71 -89.13
CA THR A 279 -9.94 45.72 -90.22
C THR A 279 -9.99 47.13 -89.59
N THR A 280 -8.96 47.99 -89.71
CA THR A 280 -8.67 48.99 -90.77
C THR A 280 -9.53 50.27 -90.78
N SER A 281 -8.85 51.40 -91.05
CA SER A 281 -9.30 52.79 -91.28
C SER A 281 -10.02 53.49 -90.12
#